data_AF-A0A4U0H1H1-F1
#
_entry.id   AF-A0A4U0H1H1-F1
#
_cell.length_a   1.000
_cell.length_b   1.000
_cell.length_c   1.000
_cell.angle_alpha   90.00
_cell.angle_beta   90.00
_cell.angle_gamma   90.00
#
_symmetry.space_group_name_H-M   'P 1'
#
loop_
_entity.id
_entity.type
_entity.pdbx_description
1 polymer ?
#
loop_
_entity_poly.entity_id
_entity_poly.type
_entity_poly.pdbx_seq_one_letter_code
_entity_poly.pdbx_strand_id
1 'polypeptide(L)'
;MSKAKVAAFIQQDRQDRDLKQRSVALAATLMRQFQINPCGIDLVCWLANAKCRNNEEALRHWTLRQIKGDRATQDVGALDELSKRLNRRLSCLRDAFPY
;
A
#
# COMPACT_ATOMS: atom_id res chain seq x y z
N MET A 1 10.80 2.59 33.45
CA MET A 1 11.17 2.16 32.07
C MET A 1 12.68 2.25 31.91
N SER A 2 13.36 1.24 31.37
CA SER A 2 14.82 1.29 31.17
C SER A 2 15.20 2.08 29.91
N LYS A 3 16.39 2.70 29.90
CA LYS A 3 16.92 3.43 28.73
C LYS A 3 16.89 2.58 27.44
N ALA A 4 17.11 1.26 27.56
CA ALA A 4 17.03 0.32 26.44
C ALA A 4 15.61 0.18 25.85
N LYS A 5 14.56 0.19 26.68
CA LYS A 5 13.17 0.15 26.20
C LYS A 5 12.78 1.43 25.46
N VAL A 6 13.27 2.59 25.93
CA VAL A 6 13.02 3.88 25.27
C VAL A 6 13.74 3.95 23.92
N ALA A 7 15.00 3.49 23.84
CA ALA A 7 15.73 3.44 22.58
C ALA A 7 15.06 2.52 21.55
N ALA A 8 14.61 1.33 21.97
CA ALA A 8 13.89 0.40 21.10
C ALA A 8 12.57 1.02 20.58
N PHE A 9 11.82 1.71 21.43
CA PHE A 9 10.59 2.40 21.03
C PHE A 9 10.85 3.50 19.99
N ILE A 10 11.88 4.33 20.20
CA ILE A 10 12.26 5.39 19.24
C ILE A 10 12.69 4.78 17.90
N GLN A 11 13.42 3.68 17.91
CA GLN A 11 13.86 3.00 16.69
C GLN A 11 12.68 2.41 15.93
N GLN A 12 11.72 1.80 16.63
CA GLN A 12 10.51 1.26 16.03
C GLN A 12 9.61 2.37 15.46
N ASP A 13 9.42 3.49 16.17
CA ASP A 13 8.63 4.63 15.67
C ASP A 13 9.24 5.22 14.39
N ARG A 14 10.57 5.31 14.31
CA ARG A 14 11.27 5.74 13.09
C ARG A 14 11.03 4.78 11.93
N GLN A 15 11.15 3.48 12.15
CA GLN A 15 10.88 2.48 11.12
C GLN A 15 9.43 2.53 10.63
N ASP A 16 8.47 2.68 11.54
CA ASP A 16 7.06 2.79 11.20
C ASP A 16 6.76 4.07 10.40
N ARG A 17 7.41 5.19 10.70
CA ARG A 17 7.30 6.43 9.91
C ARG A 17 7.90 6.26 8.51
N ASP A 18 9.07 5.66 8.39
CA ASP A 18 9.72 5.42 7.10
C ASP A 18 8.84 4.52 6.20
N LEU A 19 8.32 3.43 6.75
CA LEU A 19 7.40 2.55 6.04
C LEU A 19 6.13 3.28 5.58
N LYS A 20 5.55 4.12 6.44
CA LYS A 20 4.39 4.95 6.06
C LYS A 20 4.74 5.88 4.91
N GLN A 21 5.86 6.60 4.99
CA GLN A 21 6.27 7.54 3.94
C GLN A 21 6.54 6.83 2.61
N ARG A 22 7.24 5.68 2.66
CA ARG A 22 7.43 4.79 1.50
C ARG A 22 6.11 4.34 0.90
N SER A 23 5.13 3.93 1.72
CA SER A 23 3.82 3.50 1.24
C SER A 23 3.07 4.61 0.51
N VAL A 24 3.21 5.86 0.95
CA VAL A 24 2.57 7.02 0.31
C VAL A 24 3.20 7.26 -1.06
N ALA A 25 4.53 7.25 -1.15
CA ALA A 25 5.24 7.44 -2.41
C ALA A 25 4.91 6.32 -3.42
N LEU A 26 4.94 5.07 -2.98
CA LEU A 26 4.62 3.91 -3.82
C LEU A 26 3.16 3.93 -4.28
N ALA A 27 2.21 4.23 -3.39
CA ALA A 27 0.80 4.36 -3.76
C ALA A 27 0.58 5.49 -4.78
N ALA A 28 1.25 6.64 -4.62
CA ALA A 28 1.16 7.72 -5.60
C ALA A 28 1.68 7.32 -6.99
N THR A 29 2.78 6.58 -7.05
CA THR A 29 3.31 6.04 -8.31
C THR A 29 2.37 5.02 -8.94
N LEU A 30 1.83 4.09 -8.15
CA LEU A 30 0.84 3.12 -8.62
C LEU A 30 -0.43 3.82 -9.15
N MET A 31 -0.92 4.85 -8.47
CA MET A 31 -2.09 5.59 -8.97
C MET A 31 -1.84 6.18 -10.35
N ARG A 32 -0.66 6.76 -10.59
CA ARG A 32 -0.28 7.30 -11.90
C ARG A 32 -0.13 6.20 -12.95
N GLN A 33 0.54 5.11 -12.60
CA GLN A 33 0.79 3.99 -13.52
C GLN A 33 -0.51 3.33 -14.01
N PHE A 34 -1.49 3.17 -13.11
CA PHE A 34 -2.77 2.54 -13.43
C PHE A 34 -3.89 3.55 -13.74
N GLN A 35 -3.55 4.84 -13.84
CA GLN A 35 -4.50 5.95 -14.09
C GLN A 35 -5.72 5.93 -13.14
N ILE A 36 -5.45 5.59 -11.88
CA ILE A 36 -6.48 5.52 -10.83
C ILE A 36 -6.86 6.94 -10.41
N ASN A 37 -8.15 7.25 -10.44
CA ASN A 37 -8.65 8.50 -9.85
C ASN A 37 -8.52 8.44 -8.32
N PRO A 38 -7.73 9.33 -7.68
CA PRO A 38 -7.49 9.31 -6.22
C PRO A 38 -8.76 9.54 -5.41
N CYS A 39 -9.70 10.33 -5.95
CA CYS A 39 -10.98 10.66 -5.31
C CYS A 39 -12.09 9.66 -5.62
N GLY A 40 -11.83 8.67 -6.49
CA GLY A 40 -12.78 7.61 -6.79
C GLY A 40 -12.96 6.64 -5.61
N ILE A 41 -13.88 5.70 -5.77
CA ILE A 41 -14.20 4.66 -4.76
C ILE A 41 -14.03 3.23 -5.29
N ASP A 42 -13.69 3.08 -6.57
CA ASP A 42 -13.60 1.77 -7.22
C ASP A 42 -12.67 0.85 -6.42
N LEU A 43 -11.44 1.28 -6.16
CA LEU A 43 -10.48 0.52 -5.37
C LEU A 43 -10.86 0.36 -3.90
N VAL A 44 -11.64 1.26 -3.31
CA VAL A 44 -12.13 1.10 -1.92
C VAL A 44 -12.99 -0.14 -1.83
N CYS A 45 -13.94 -0.25 -2.76
CA CYS A 45 -14.83 -1.40 -2.88
C CYS A 45 -14.02 -2.68 -3.14
N TRP A 46 -13.01 -2.62 -4.02
CA TRP A 46 -12.23 -3.78 -4.45
C TRP A 46 -11.14 -4.24 -3.47
N LEU A 47 -10.48 -3.32 -2.77
CA LEU A 47 -9.47 -3.62 -1.76
C LEU A 47 -10.10 -4.03 -0.42
N ALA A 48 -11.45 -4.14 -0.38
CA ALA A 48 -12.25 -4.61 0.75
C ALA A 48 -11.88 -3.93 2.08
N ASN A 49 -11.50 -2.65 2.00
CA ASN A 49 -11.16 -1.86 3.17
C ASN A 49 -12.18 -0.75 3.32
N ALA A 50 -13.37 -1.12 3.82
CA ALA A 50 -14.51 -0.22 4.03
C ALA A 50 -14.20 0.96 4.98
N LYS A 51 -13.02 0.97 5.62
CA LYS A 51 -12.54 2.09 6.42
C LYS A 51 -11.89 3.20 5.59
N CYS A 52 -11.55 2.93 4.33
CA CYS A 52 -10.96 3.92 3.43
C CYS A 52 -12.07 4.74 2.76
N ARG A 53 -11.86 6.05 2.65
CA ARG A 53 -12.83 7.00 2.09
C ARG A 53 -12.72 7.17 0.59
N ASN A 54 -11.55 6.87 0.03
CA ASN A 54 -11.24 7.03 -1.38
C ASN A 54 -10.13 6.06 -1.84
N ASN A 55 -9.95 5.98 -3.15
CA ASN A 55 -8.98 5.12 -3.83
C ASN A 55 -7.55 5.36 -3.35
N GLU A 56 -7.17 6.61 -3.09
CA GLU A 56 -5.85 6.95 -2.58
C GLU A 56 -5.60 6.33 -1.20
N GLU A 57 -6.55 6.47 -0.27
CA GLU A 57 -6.45 5.90 1.06
C GLU A 57 -6.44 4.36 0.99
N ALA A 58 -7.31 3.77 0.17
CA ALA A 58 -7.34 2.33 -0.05
C ALA A 58 -5.99 1.80 -0.56
N LEU A 59 -5.39 2.47 -1.54
CA LEU A 59 -4.13 2.06 -2.13
C LEU A 59 -2.94 2.27 -1.19
N ARG A 60 -2.92 3.37 -0.41
CA ARG A 60 -1.92 3.59 0.65
C ARG A 60 -1.99 2.48 1.70
N HIS A 61 -3.19 2.15 2.18
CA HIS A 61 -3.38 1.08 3.16
C HIS A 61 -2.98 -0.28 2.63
N TRP A 62 -3.35 -0.60 1.39
CA TRP A 62 -2.95 -1.83 0.73
C TRP A 62 -1.42 -1.91 0.58
N THR A 63 -0.80 -0.86 0.07
CA THR A 63 0.66 -0.77 -0.12
C THR A 63 1.39 -0.94 1.21
N LEU A 64 0.93 -0.27 2.27
CA LEU A 64 1.49 -0.39 3.62
C LEU A 64 1.39 -1.82 4.15
N ARG A 65 0.29 -2.53 3.89
CA ARG A 65 0.16 -3.95 4.26
C ARG A 65 1.13 -4.85 3.50
N GLN A 66 1.33 -4.60 2.20
CA GLN A 66 2.27 -5.38 1.38
C GLN A 66 3.71 -5.20 1.90
N ILE A 67 4.18 -3.96 2.08
CA ILE A 67 5.56 -3.69 2.55
C ILE A 67 5.82 -4.14 4.00
N LYS A 68 4.76 -4.22 4.84
CA LYS A 68 4.86 -4.75 6.21
C LYS A 68 4.82 -6.27 6.25
N GLY A 69 4.04 -6.89 5.37
CA GLY A 69 3.81 -8.34 5.35
C GLY A 69 4.87 -9.12 4.57
N ASP A 70 5.65 -8.47 3.70
CA ASP A 70 6.50 -9.17 2.75
C ASP A 70 7.89 -8.53 2.63
N ARG A 71 8.93 -9.33 2.93
CA ARG A 71 10.35 -8.92 2.82
C ARG A 71 10.73 -8.59 1.38
N ALA A 72 10.10 -9.22 0.39
CA ALA A 72 10.37 -8.97 -1.04
C ALA A 72 10.04 -7.53 -1.47
N THR A 73 9.08 -6.88 -0.79
CA THR A 73 8.69 -5.48 -1.05
C THR A 73 9.47 -4.45 -0.23
N GLN A 74 10.49 -4.86 0.54
CA GLN A 74 11.37 -3.93 1.26
C GLN A 74 12.60 -3.48 0.44
N ASP A 75 12.94 -4.23 -0.61
CA ASP A 75 14.09 -3.99 -1.49
C ASP A 75 13.74 -3.21 -2.78
N VAL A 76 14.79 -2.84 -3.55
CA VAL A 76 14.80 -1.96 -4.74
C VAL A 76 13.82 -2.37 -5.86
N GLY A 77 13.20 -3.55 -5.80
CA GLY A 77 12.15 -4.05 -6.71
C GLY A 77 10.71 -3.87 -6.23
N ALA A 78 10.47 -3.20 -5.10
CA ALA A 78 9.13 -3.12 -4.48
C ALA A 78 8.04 -2.60 -5.41
N LEU A 79 8.34 -1.59 -6.25
CA LEU A 79 7.34 -1.03 -7.15
C LEU A 79 6.90 -2.03 -8.24
N ASP A 80 7.84 -2.72 -8.89
CA ASP A 80 7.51 -3.68 -9.96
C ASP A 80 6.68 -4.86 -9.42
N GLU A 81 7.05 -5.37 -8.24
CA GLU A 81 6.30 -6.43 -7.58
C GLU A 81 4.91 -5.96 -7.14
N LEU A 82 4.80 -4.76 -6.56
CA LEU A 82 3.50 -4.16 -6.21
C LEU A 82 2.64 -3.91 -7.45
N SER A 83 3.23 -3.43 -8.54
CA SER A 83 2.52 -3.22 -9.81
C SER A 83 2.02 -4.55 -10.37
N LYS A 84 2.83 -5.62 -10.35
CA LYS A 84 2.39 -6.97 -10.75
C LYS A 84 1.24 -7.48 -9.88
N ARG A 85 1.33 -7.33 -8.56
CA ARG A 85 0.27 -7.74 -7.62
C ARG A 85 -1.01 -6.96 -7.84
N LEU A 86 -0.92 -5.65 -8.01
CA LEU A 86 -2.06 -4.80 -8.29
C LEU A 86 -2.69 -5.16 -9.63
N ASN A 87 -1.87 -5.37 -10.68
CA ASN A 87 -2.35 -5.75 -12.00
C ASN A 87 -3.05 -7.11 -12.00
N ARG A 88 -2.49 -8.13 -11.33
CA ARG A 88 -3.16 -9.43 -11.16
C ARG A 88 -4.51 -9.27 -10.46
N ARG A 89 -4.56 -8.45 -9.41
CA ARG A 89 -5.78 -8.19 -8.65
C ARG A 89 -6.82 -7.47 -9.50
N LEU A 90 -6.43 -6.44 -10.26
CA LEU A 90 -7.32 -5.74 -11.19
C LEU A 90 -7.78 -6.64 -12.33
N SER A 91 -6.92 -7.52 -12.84
CA SER A 91 -7.27 -8.47 -13.92
C SER A 91 -8.32 -9.47 -13.45
N CYS A 92 -8.12 -10.11 -12.29
CA CYS A 92 -9.13 -11.01 -11.70
C CYS A 92 -10.48 -10.31 -11.48
N LEU A 93 -10.48 -9.01 -11.21
CA LEU A 93 -11.70 -8.22 -11.01
C LEU A 93 -12.40 -7.89 -12.32
N ARG A 94 -11.64 -7.55 -13.37
CA ARG A 94 -12.19 -7.36 -14.72
C ARG A 94 -12.87 -8.63 -15.22
N ASP A 95 -12.30 -9.79 -14.92
CA ASP A 95 -12.87 -11.08 -15.31
C ASP A 95 -14.10 -11.46 -14.45
N ALA A 96 -14.17 -11.00 -13.20
CA ALA A 96 -15.30 -11.24 -12.31
C ALA A 96 -16.51 -10.32 -12.55
N PHE A 97 -16.28 -9.12 -13.11
CA PHE A 97 -17.31 -8.14 -13.43
C PHE A 97 -17.12 -7.62 -14.86
N PRO A 98 -17.43 -8.45 -15.88
CA PRO A 98 -17.41 -8.02 -17.27
C PRO A 98 -18.61 -7.09 -17.50
N TYR A 99 -18.38 -5.79 -17.45
CA TYR A 99 -19.29 -4.80 -18.00
C TYR A 99 -18.89 -4.48 -19.44
#